data_AF-A0A1G7MMA1-F1
#
_entry.id   AF-A0A1G7MMA1-F1
#
_cell.length_a   1.000
_cell.length_b   1.000
_cell.length_c   1.000
_cell.angle_alpha   90.00
_cell.angle_beta   90.00
_cell.angle_gamma   90.00
#
_symmetry.space_group_name_H-M   'P 1'
#
loop_
_entity.id
_entity.type
_entity.pdbx_description
1 polymer ?
#
loop_
_entity_poly.entity_id
_entity_poly.type
_entity_poly.pdbx_seq_one_letter_code
_entity_poly.pdbx_strand_id
1 'polypeptide(L)'
;MFTRTIMALAASVVLGGAAWAEDYGTASAPELSAAAIAAVEAEDADELLAVMQEMQSRSMYFFEGDEALCRREPPKVGLLAKPGFNFGTARTAYQTFNKAQRLEEQTCTCPQAARSFEEFSVEFLGVMPEDISETEMAKLREYNIANKNSVYAEYRDFRNESCRDAP
;
A
#
# COMPACT_ATOMS: atom_id res chain seq x y z
N MET A 1 -69.09 -10.44 -46.09
CA MET A 1 -69.56 -9.35 -45.22
C MET A 1 -69.53 -9.89 -43.80
N PHE A 2 -68.72 -9.51 -42.83
CA PHE A 2 -67.79 -8.40 -42.56
C PHE A 2 -66.63 -9.01 -41.71
N THR A 3 -65.38 -8.93 -42.16
CA THR A 3 -64.33 -7.96 -41.76
C THR A 3 -63.57 -8.35 -40.47
N ARG A 4 -62.28 -8.59 -40.68
CA ARG A 4 -61.19 -8.76 -39.70
C ARG A 4 -61.06 -7.55 -38.77
N THR A 5 -60.75 -7.79 -37.50
CA THR A 5 -59.92 -6.87 -36.71
C THR A 5 -59.09 -7.66 -35.69
N ILE A 6 -57.80 -7.81 -35.99
CA ILE A 6 -56.76 -8.19 -35.02
C ILE A 6 -56.38 -6.89 -34.30
N MET A 7 -56.65 -6.77 -33.01
CA MET A 7 -56.15 -5.68 -32.19
C MET A 7 -54.91 -6.17 -31.43
N ALA A 8 -53.74 -5.93 -32.04
CA ALA A 8 -52.47 -6.02 -31.35
C ALA A 8 -52.33 -4.78 -30.44
N LEU A 9 -52.36 -4.97 -29.13
CA LEU A 9 -51.88 -3.96 -28.19
C LEU A 9 -50.38 -4.18 -28.01
N ALA A 10 -49.59 -3.43 -28.77
CA ALA A 10 -48.19 -3.21 -28.46
C ALA A 10 -48.12 -2.21 -27.30
N ALA A 11 -47.99 -2.72 -26.08
CA ALA A 11 -47.58 -1.92 -24.94
C ALA A 11 -46.08 -1.64 -25.10
N SER A 12 -45.77 -0.51 -25.73
CA SER A 12 -44.41 0.04 -25.75
C SER A 12 -44.01 0.41 -24.33
N VAL A 13 -43.36 -0.53 -23.63
CA VAL A 13 -42.57 -0.24 -22.42
C VAL A 13 -41.39 0.60 -22.89
N VAL A 14 -41.50 1.91 -22.73
CA VAL A 14 -40.33 2.79 -22.75
C VAL A 14 -39.59 2.49 -21.45
N LEU A 15 -38.63 1.56 -21.52
CA LEU A 15 -37.53 1.48 -20.55
C LEU A 15 -36.74 2.78 -20.68
N GLY A 16 -37.21 3.81 -20.00
CA GLY A 16 -36.42 4.98 -19.66
C GLY A 16 -35.37 4.54 -18.66
N GLY A 17 -34.30 3.92 -19.17
CA GLY A 17 -33.03 3.83 -18.47
C GLY A 17 -32.48 5.25 -18.37
N ALA A 18 -33.02 6.03 -17.44
CA ALA A 18 -32.24 7.09 -16.85
C ALA A 18 -31.13 6.35 -16.07
N ALA A 19 -29.95 6.27 -16.67
CA ALA A 19 -28.74 6.09 -15.89
C ALA A 19 -28.61 7.38 -15.07
N TRP A 20 -29.20 7.39 -13.88
CA TRP A 20 -28.85 8.35 -12.86
C TRP A 20 -27.44 7.94 -12.47
N ALA A 21 -26.42 8.53 -13.10
CA ALA A 21 -25.10 8.46 -12.53
C ALA A 21 -25.24 9.09 -11.14
N GLU A 22 -25.18 8.28 -10.08
CA GLU A 22 -25.12 8.82 -8.74
C GLU A 22 -23.90 9.75 -8.68
N ASP A 23 -24.15 11.03 -8.42
CA ASP A 23 -23.07 12.02 -8.35
C ASP A 23 -22.36 11.87 -7.00
N TYR A 24 -21.31 11.07 -7.04
CA TYR A 24 -20.43 10.82 -5.90
C TYR A 24 -19.59 12.04 -5.49
N GLY A 25 -19.64 13.15 -6.23
CA GLY A 25 -18.87 14.38 -5.99
C GLY A 25 -19.03 14.99 -4.59
N THR A 26 -20.06 14.60 -3.84
CA THR A 26 -20.29 15.06 -2.45
C THR A 26 -20.20 13.96 -1.39
N ALA A 27 -20.11 12.68 -1.78
CA ALA A 27 -20.01 11.55 -0.87
C ALA A 27 -18.71 11.61 -0.05
N SER A 28 -18.74 11.28 1.23
CA SER A 28 -17.53 11.17 2.06
C SER A 28 -16.77 9.87 1.79
N ALA A 29 -15.52 9.78 2.28
CA ALA A 29 -14.69 8.58 2.11
C ALA A 29 -15.35 7.28 2.63
N PRO A 30 -16.01 7.26 3.81
CA PRO A 30 -16.78 6.09 4.26
C PRO A 30 -17.98 5.77 3.37
N GLU A 31 -18.69 6.78 2.86
CA GLU A 31 -19.86 6.59 1.99
C GLU A 31 -19.45 6.01 0.63
N LEU A 32 -18.35 6.49 0.04
CA LEU A 32 -17.76 5.90 -1.17
C LEU A 32 -17.32 4.44 -0.95
N SER A 33 -16.72 4.12 0.19
CA SER A 33 -16.32 2.74 0.50
C SER A 33 -17.53 1.82 0.66
N ALA A 34 -18.60 2.29 1.30
CA ALA A 34 -19.85 1.53 1.44
C ALA A 34 -20.55 1.33 0.10
N ALA A 35 -20.57 2.36 -0.76
CA ALA A 35 -21.13 2.29 -2.11
C ALA A 35 -20.38 1.27 -2.98
N ALA A 36 -19.04 1.26 -2.92
CA ALA A 36 -18.23 0.25 -3.63
C ALA A 36 -18.57 -1.19 -3.19
N ILE A 37 -18.76 -1.42 -1.88
CA ILE A 37 -19.16 -2.73 -1.35
C ILE A 37 -20.56 -3.11 -1.87
N ALA A 38 -21.52 -2.20 -1.79
CA ALA A 38 -22.89 -2.44 -2.23
C ALA A 38 -22.98 -2.74 -3.73
N ALA A 39 -22.21 -2.02 -4.56
CA ALA A 39 -22.13 -2.27 -6.00
C ALA A 39 -21.55 -3.66 -6.32
N VAL A 40 -20.51 -4.09 -5.59
CA VAL A 40 -19.96 -5.45 -5.73
C VAL A 40 -20.99 -6.51 -5.31
N GLU A 41 -21.68 -6.32 -4.18
CA GLU A 41 -22.70 -7.25 -3.69
C GLU A 41 -23.91 -7.36 -4.64
N ALA A 42 -24.23 -6.26 -5.33
CA ALA A 42 -25.30 -6.20 -6.32
C ALA A 42 -24.88 -6.69 -7.72
N GLU A 43 -23.59 -7.02 -7.91
CA GLU A 43 -23.00 -7.31 -9.23
C GLU A 43 -23.21 -6.16 -10.26
N ASP A 44 -23.27 -4.92 -9.77
CA ASP A 44 -23.50 -3.73 -10.58
C ASP A 44 -22.17 -3.12 -11.04
N ALA A 45 -21.77 -3.49 -12.27
CA ALA A 45 -20.50 -3.07 -12.85
C ALA A 45 -20.44 -1.57 -13.19
N ASP A 46 -21.57 -0.98 -13.58
CA ASP A 46 -21.63 0.44 -13.96
C ASP A 46 -21.53 1.32 -12.72
N GLU A 47 -22.24 0.94 -11.65
CA GLU A 47 -22.18 1.61 -10.36
C GLU A 47 -20.80 1.50 -9.73
N LEU A 48 -20.21 0.29 -9.74
CA LEU A 48 -18.86 0.07 -9.26
C LEU A 48 -17.84 0.93 -10.01
N LEU A 49 -17.97 1.05 -11.33
CA LEU A 49 -17.08 1.90 -12.13
C LEU A 49 -17.22 3.38 -11.76
N ALA A 50 -18.45 3.88 -11.56
CA ALA A 50 -18.71 5.26 -11.16
C ALA A 50 -18.09 5.59 -9.79
N VAL A 51 -18.29 4.71 -8.80
CA VAL A 51 -17.68 4.83 -7.48
C VAL A 51 -16.15 4.82 -7.59
N MET A 52 -15.58 3.86 -8.33
CA MET A 52 -14.14 3.72 -8.49
C MET A 52 -13.50 4.94 -9.19
N GLN A 53 -14.17 5.55 -10.17
CA GLN A 53 -13.69 6.77 -10.81
C GLN A 53 -13.62 7.95 -9.83
N GLU A 54 -14.62 8.10 -8.96
CA GLU A 54 -14.59 9.16 -7.95
C GLU A 54 -13.56 8.88 -6.85
N MET A 55 -13.43 7.63 -6.41
CA MET A 55 -12.36 7.24 -5.49
C MET A 55 -10.98 7.50 -6.10
N GLN A 56 -10.79 7.23 -7.40
CA GLN A 56 -9.57 7.55 -8.13
C GLN A 56 -9.33 9.07 -8.20
N SER A 57 -10.35 9.86 -8.53
CA SER A 57 -10.26 11.33 -8.63
C SER A 57 -9.76 11.96 -7.32
N ARG A 58 -10.11 11.33 -6.18
CA ARG A 58 -9.73 11.72 -4.82
C ARG A 58 -8.49 11.03 -4.29
N SER A 59 -7.78 10.25 -5.12
CA SER A 59 -6.62 9.47 -4.68
C SER A 59 -6.92 8.55 -3.49
N MET A 60 -8.15 8.06 -3.38
CA MET A 60 -8.56 7.05 -2.41
C MET A 60 -8.17 5.67 -2.90
N TYR A 61 -6.86 5.40 -2.90
CA TYR A 61 -6.34 4.12 -3.34
C TYR A 61 -6.63 3.04 -2.28
N PHE A 62 -7.31 1.97 -2.68
CA PHE A 62 -7.49 0.77 -1.86
C PHE A 62 -6.17 0.04 -1.60
N PHE A 63 -5.19 0.22 -2.49
CA PHE A 63 -3.85 -0.32 -2.38
C PHE A 63 -2.90 0.87 -2.30
N GLU A 64 -2.16 0.99 -1.20
CA GLU A 64 -1.02 1.89 -1.19
C GLU A 64 -0.07 1.42 -2.31
N GLY A 65 0.23 2.28 -3.29
CA GLY A 65 1.14 1.95 -4.39
C GLY A 65 2.58 1.69 -3.89
N ASP A 66 3.58 1.76 -4.77
CA ASP A 66 4.98 1.49 -4.36
C ASP A 66 5.47 2.34 -3.18
N GLU A 67 4.86 3.49 -2.90
CA GLU A 67 5.07 4.30 -1.69
C GLU A 67 4.79 3.55 -0.37
N ALA A 68 3.88 2.56 -0.37
CA ALA A 68 3.64 1.67 0.77
C ALA A 68 4.92 0.95 1.17
N LEU A 69 5.64 0.47 0.16
CA LEU A 69 6.86 -0.30 0.34
C LEU A 69 7.94 0.59 0.93
N CYS A 70 7.96 1.87 0.57
CA CYS A 70 8.89 2.86 1.11
C CYS A 70 8.63 3.23 2.58
N ARG A 71 7.40 3.02 3.07
CA ARG A 71 6.98 3.35 4.44
C ARG A 71 6.93 2.13 5.37
N ARG A 72 7.40 0.95 4.92
CA ARG A 72 7.43 -0.24 5.77
C ARG A 72 8.30 -0.01 7.01
N GLU A 73 7.73 -0.32 8.16
CA GLU A 73 8.35 -0.21 9.47
C GLU A 73 8.40 -1.58 10.15
N PRO A 74 9.28 -1.78 11.15
CA PRO A 74 9.21 -2.96 11.99
C PRO A 74 7.82 -3.09 12.64
N PRO A 75 7.27 -4.31 12.78
CA PRO A 75 6.06 -4.51 13.56
C PRO A 75 6.32 -4.24 15.04
N LYS A 76 5.37 -3.62 15.73
CA LYS A 76 5.43 -3.42 17.19
C LYS A 76 4.94 -4.67 17.92
N VAL A 77 5.73 -5.73 17.88
CA VAL A 77 5.45 -7.02 18.52
C VAL A 77 6.56 -7.43 19.49
N GLY A 78 6.27 -8.37 20.38
CA GLY A 78 7.25 -8.93 21.32
C GLY A 78 8.05 -7.86 22.06
N LEU A 79 9.38 -7.94 21.96
CA LEU A 79 10.30 -6.98 22.59
C LEU A 79 10.24 -5.58 21.94
N LEU A 80 9.86 -5.47 20.67
CA LEU A 80 9.76 -4.19 19.94
C LEU A 80 8.50 -3.39 20.30
N ALA A 81 7.49 -4.03 20.89
CA ALA A 81 6.30 -3.36 21.41
C ALA A 81 6.55 -2.64 22.75
N LYS A 82 7.61 -3.03 23.48
CA LYS A 82 7.89 -2.46 24.80
C LYS A 82 8.38 -1.02 24.70
N PRO A 83 8.00 -0.14 25.65
CA PRO A 83 8.55 1.22 25.71
C PRO A 83 10.08 1.19 25.80
N GLY A 84 10.74 2.13 25.13
CA GLY A 84 12.20 2.28 25.14
C GLY A 84 12.80 2.38 23.74
N PHE A 85 14.08 2.03 23.62
CA PHE A 85 14.85 2.23 22.40
C PHE A 85 14.83 1.03 21.44
N ASN A 86 14.31 -0.12 21.86
CA ASN A 86 14.39 -1.36 21.08
C ASN A 86 13.76 -1.23 19.69
N PHE A 87 12.56 -0.63 19.59
CA PHE A 87 11.94 -0.33 18.29
C PHE A 87 12.83 0.55 17.40
N GLY A 88 13.39 1.63 17.97
CA GLY A 88 14.24 2.56 17.22
C GLY A 88 15.56 1.91 16.76
N THR A 89 16.15 1.06 17.59
CA THR A 89 17.33 0.27 17.25
C THR A 89 17.05 -0.70 16.10
N ALA A 90 15.96 -1.46 16.17
CA ALA A 90 15.55 -2.39 15.13
C ALA A 90 15.23 -1.67 13.81
N ARG A 91 14.48 -0.55 13.88
CA ARG A 91 14.19 0.31 12.73
C ARG A 91 15.47 0.81 12.06
N THR A 92 16.42 1.29 12.85
CA THR A 92 17.69 1.82 12.32
C THR A 92 18.52 0.73 11.64
N ALA A 93 18.58 -0.46 12.23
CA ALA A 93 19.33 -1.58 11.66
C ALA A 93 18.71 -2.05 10.34
N TYR A 94 17.39 -2.23 10.32
CA TYR A 94 16.64 -2.57 9.11
C TYR A 94 16.82 -1.52 8.00
N GLN A 95 16.73 -0.23 8.32
CA GLN A 95 16.97 0.84 7.36
C GLN A 95 18.40 0.85 6.83
N THR A 96 19.38 0.63 7.72
CA THR A 96 20.80 0.56 7.36
C THR A 96 21.05 -0.62 6.43
N PHE A 97 20.52 -1.80 6.76
CA PHE A 97 20.68 -3.02 5.96
C PHE A 97 20.13 -2.82 4.56
N ASN A 98 18.91 -2.33 4.44
CA ASN A 98 18.29 -2.13 3.14
C ASN A 98 19.00 -1.04 2.32
N LYS A 99 19.54 0.02 2.95
CA LYS A 99 20.35 1.02 2.24
C LYS A 99 21.64 0.42 1.69
N ALA A 100 22.31 -0.45 2.45
CA ALA A 100 23.49 -1.17 1.97
C ALA A 100 23.14 -2.03 0.74
N GLN A 101 22.02 -2.76 0.79
CA GLN A 101 21.54 -3.53 -0.36
C GLN A 101 21.30 -2.65 -1.60
N ARG A 102 20.69 -1.47 -1.43
CA ARG A 102 20.45 -0.53 -2.55
C ARG A 102 21.75 0.01 -3.14
N LEU A 103 22.77 0.24 -2.31
CA LEU A 103 24.10 0.61 -2.75
C LEU A 103 24.75 -0.51 -3.57
N GLU A 104 24.60 -1.78 -3.17
CA GLU A 104 25.11 -2.92 -3.92
C GLU A 104 24.41 -3.07 -5.28
N GLU A 105 23.09 -2.88 -5.31
CA GLU A 105 22.27 -3.02 -6.52
C GLU A 105 22.30 -1.78 -7.43
N GLN A 106 22.81 -0.65 -6.94
CA GLN A 106 22.83 0.64 -7.64
C GLN A 106 21.44 1.06 -8.15
N THR A 107 20.38 0.83 -7.37
CA THR A 107 19.00 1.18 -7.73
C THR A 107 18.44 2.37 -6.95
N CYS A 108 17.66 3.20 -7.63
CA CYS A 108 17.08 4.42 -7.06
C CYS A 108 15.77 4.20 -6.29
N THR A 109 15.19 2.99 -6.35
CA THR A 109 14.02 2.62 -5.55
C THR A 109 14.31 2.81 -4.06
N CYS A 110 13.30 3.17 -3.28
CA CYS A 110 13.46 3.37 -1.84
C CYS A 110 14.00 2.11 -1.12
N PRO A 111 14.72 2.27 0.00
CA PRO A 111 15.37 1.13 0.66
C PRO A 111 14.38 0.08 1.15
N GLN A 112 13.25 0.49 1.72
CA GLN A 112 12.27 -0.43 2.31
C GLN A 112 11.52 -1.27 1.25
N ALA A 113 11.61 -0.92 -0.03
CA ALA A 113 11.15 -1.78 -1.11
C ALA A 113 12.02 -3.04 -1.30
N ALA A 114 13.25 -3.06 -0.74
CA ALA A 114 14.18 -4.18 -0.89
C ALA A 114 13.65 -5.48 -0.31
N ARG A 115 13.03 -5.38 0.87
CA ARG A 115 12.52 -6.48 1.66
C ARG A 115 11.69 -5.90 2.80
N SER A 116 10.81 -6.71 3.33
CA SER A 116 10.08 -6.48 4.59
C SER A 116 11.00 -6.60 5.81
N PHE A 117 10.51 -6.16 6.97
CA PHE A 117 11.23 -6.35 8.24
C PHE A 117 11.31 -7.82 8.65
N GLU A 118 10.30 -8.63 8.29
CA GLU A 118 10.28 -10.06 8.56
C GLU A 118 11.40 -10.78 7.81
N GLU A 119 11.51 -10.54 6.50
CA GLU A 119 12.60 -11.09 5.68
C GLU A 119 13.97 -10.66 6.21
N PHE A 120 14.13 -9.37 6.57
CA PHE A 120 15.34 -8.88 7.23
C PHE A 120 15.62 -9.63 8.54
N SER A 121 14.62 -9.83 9.39
CA SER A 121 14.79 -10.50 10.68
C SER A 121 15.20 -11.96 10.51
N VAL A 122 14.55 -12.68 9.59
CA VAL A 122 14.88 -14.07 9.30
C VAL A 122 16.28 -14.20 8.70
N GLU A 123 16.63 -13.35 7.74
CA GLU A 123 17.93 -13.39 7.06
C GLU A 123 19.08 -12.96 7.97
N PHE A 124 18.92 -11.85 8.69
CA PHE A 124 20.00 -11.25 9.48
C PHE A 124 20.08 -11.81 10.91
N LEU A 125 18.95 -12.07 11.54
CA LEU A 125 18.88 -12.51 12.95
C LEU A 125 18.61 -14.01 13.09
N GLY A 126 18.03 -14.64 12.07
CA GLY A 126 17.65 -16.05 12.10
C GLY A 126 16.33 -16.32 12.83
N VAL A 127 15.54 -15.28 13.12
CA VAL A 127 14.29 -15.39 13.90
C VAL A 127 13.20 -14.48 13.35
N MET A 128 11.94 -14.79 13.68
CA MET A 128 10.80 -13.94 13.40
C MET A 128 10.77 -12.70 14.33
N PRO A 129 10.13 -11.59 13.93
CA PRO A 129 10.08 -10.36 14.74
C PRO A 129 9.52 -10.56 16.16
N GLU A 130 8.54 -11.42 16.33
CA GLU A 130 7.93 -11.77 17.63
C GLU A 130 8.90 -12.47 18.59
N ASP A 131 9.90 -13.16 18.05
CA ASP A 131 10.87 -13.97 18.78
C ASP A 131 12.19 -13.23 19.05
N ILE A 132 12.31 -11.97 18.61
CA ILE A 132 13.47 -11.13 18.89
C ILE A 132 13.66 -10.98 20.40
N SER A 133 14.78 -11.50 20.89
CA SER A 133 15.20 -11.39 22.29
C SER A 133 16.27 -10.32 22.47
N GLU A 134 16.76 -10.15 23.70
CA GLU A 134 17.89 -9.24 23.95
C GLU A 134 19.19 -9.69 23.26
N THR A 135 19.35 -10.99 22.95
CA THR A 135 20.49 -11.50 22.19
C THR A 135 20.48 -10.96 20.76
N GLU A 136 19.34 -10.99 20.08
CA GLU A 136 19.19 -10.44 18.74
C GLU A 136 19.27 -8.91 18.76
N MET A 137 18.70 -8.27 19.79
CA MET A 137 18.86 -6.83 19.96
C MET A 137 20.32 -6.41 20.13
N ALA A 138 21.17 -7.21 20.79
CA ALA A 138 22.60 -6.94 20.86
C ALA A 138 23.25 -6.94 19.47
N LYS A 139 22.95 -7.93 18.62
CA LYS A 139 23.42 -7.97 17.21
C LYS A 139 22.99 -6.73 16.43
N LEU A 140 21.74 -6.29 16.58
CA LEU A 140 21.23 -5.08 15.93
C LEU A 140 21.96 -3.81 16.39
N ARG A 141 22.31 -3.72 17.68
CA ARG A 141 23.08 -2.59 18.23
C ARG A 141 24.51 -2.59 17.67
N GLU A 142 25.17 -3.73 17.64
CA GLU A 142 26.51 -3.89 17.06
C GLU A 142 26.53 -3.53 15.57
N TYR A 143 25.55 -4.02 14.82
CA TYR A 143 25.39 -3.70 13.40
C TYR A 143 25.23 -2.20 13.15
N ASN A 144 24.39 -1.53 13.96
CA ASN A 144 24.20 -0.09 13.86
C ASN A 144 25.48 0.69 14.18
N ILE A 145 26.23 0.26 15.20
CA ILE A 145 27.51 0.91 15.57
C ILE A 145 28.50 0.80 14.41
N ALA A 146 28.61 -0.38 13.80
CA ALA A 146 29.57 -0.64 12.74
C ALA A 146 29.21 0.06 11.41
N ASN A 147 27.93 0.14 11.06
CA ASN A 147 27.53 0.44 9.67
C ASN A 147 26.70 1.71 9.48
N LYS A 148 25.95 2.16 10.49
CA LYS A 148 24.91 3.19 10.28
C LYS A 148 25.47 4.47 9.65
N ASN A 149 26.57 4.99 10.18
CA ASN A 149 27.08 6.29 9.74
C ASN A 149 27.68 6.23 8.33
N SER A 150 28.45 5.19 8.01
CA SER A 150 29.06 5.02 6.67
C SER A 150 27.99 4.77 5.62
N VAL A 151 27.11 3.78 5.84
CA VAL A 151 26.05 3.43 4.89
C VAL A 151 25.10 4.60 4.65
N TYR A 152 24.75 5.38 5.67
CA TYR A 152 23.90 6.55 5.47
C TYR A 152 24.58 7.65 4.66
N ALA A 153 25.89 7.87 4.87
CA ALA A 153 26.64 8.84 4.09
C ALA A 153 26.74 8.40 2.63
N GLU A 154 27.19 7.17 2.39
CA GLU A 154 27.32 6.60 1.04
C GLU A 154 25.98 6.57 0.30
N TYR A 155 24.91 6.12 0.95
CA TYR A 155 23.58 6.10 0.33
C TYR A 155 23.07 7.49 -0.01
N ARG A 156 23.33 8.48 0.85
CA ARG A 156 22.96 9.88 0.57
C ARG A 156 23.72 10.39 -0.66
N ASP A 157 25.02 10.11 -0.72
CA ASP A 157 25.88 10.58 -1.81
C ASP A 157 25.46 9.91 -3.14
N PHE A 158 25.26 8.58 -3.15
CA PHE A 158 24.67 7.84 -4.28
C PHE A 158 23.34 8.44 -4.73
N ARG A 159 22.40 8.69 -3.81
CA ARG A 159 21.10 9.26 -4.15
C ARG A 159 21.21 10.65 -4.79
N ASN A 160 22.12 11.49 -4.29
CA ASN A 160 22.33 12.83 -4.82
C ASN A 160 22.96 12.81 -6.21
N GLU A 161 23.87 11.88 -6.46
CA GLU A 161 24.62 11.79 -7.72
C GLU A 161 23.85 11.06 -8.81
N SER A 162 23.09 10.01 -8.45
CA SER A 162 22.53 9.06 -9.41
C SER A 162 21.00 9.04 -9.47
N CYS A 163 20.31 9.56 -8.46
CA CYS A 163 18.86 9.38 -8.30
C CYS A 163 18.08 10.68 -8.14
N ARG A 164 18.69 11.83 -8.43
CA ARG A 164 18.07 13.15 -8.24
C ARG A 164 16.86 13.39 -9.15
N ASP A 165 16.86 12.77 -10.33
CA ASP A 165 15.80 12.81 -11.33
C ASP A 165 15.03 11.49 -11.44
N ALA A 166 15.36 10.50 -10.60
CA ALA A 166 14.63 9.24 -10.55
C ALA A 166 13.31 9.46 -9.79
N PRO A 167 12.17 8.94 -10.29
CA PRO A 167 10.86 9.10 -9.67
C PRO A 167 10.82 8.59 -8.22
#